data_AF-A0A965NXW1-F1
#
_entry.id   AF-A0A965NXW1-F1
#
_cell.length_a   1.000
_cell.length_b   1.000
_cell.length_c   1.000
_cell.angle_alpha   90.00
_cell.angle_beta   90.00
_cell.angle_gamma   90.00
#
_symmetry.space_group_name_H-M   'P 1'
#
loop_
_entity.id
_entity.type
_entity.pdbx_description
1 polymer ?
#
loop_
_entity_poly.entity_id
_entity_poly.type
_entity_poly.pdbx_seq_one_letter_code
_entity_poly.pdbx_strand_id
1 'polypeptide(L)'
;MKKMMRPMLMAGAVLGMASGLSACVASFDPQTDASSPLAPRVQAMVDAHRTYPRWEDFPRSSEPVPPPAQVAQQVNTLRATGGALANEVSTLQWTNGDPAALEREVAARVSAVPVSPDAARTAAELDAYAQALRDRAKAPPPIGRTPAPPPQPQTAPQ
;
A
#
# COMPACT_ATOMS: atom_id res chain seq x y z
N MET A 1 5.06 82.12 3.61
CA MET A 1 4.04 81.64 4.56
C MET A 1 4.05 80.12 4.57
N LYS A 2 4.31 79.52 5.74
CA LYS A 2 4.33 78.06 5.99
C LYS A 2 2.90 77.50 5.97
N LYS A 3 2.71 76.32 5.36
CA LYS A 3 1.76 75.25 5.74
C LYS A 3 2.08 74.03 4.85
N MET A 4 2.92 73.10 5.29
CA MET A 4 2.71 72.02 6.26
C MET A 4 2.06 70.78 5.62
N MET A 5 2.92 69.78 5.47
CA MET A 5 2.70 68.37 5.14
C MET A 5 1.54 67.75 5.92
N ARG A 6 0.71 66.93 5.25
CA ARG A 6 -0.12 65.89 5.87
C ARG A 6 0.01 64.60 5.03
N PRO A 7 0.46 63.48 5.62
CA PRO A 7 0.40 62.17 4.97
C PRO A 7 -0.94 61.50 5.29
N MET A 8 -1.68 61.10 4.25
CA MET A 8 -2.97 60.39 4.30
C MET A 8 -3.09 59.77 2.89
N LEU A 9 -3.13 58.46 2.63
CA LEU A 9 -3.79 57.33 3.29
C LEU A 9 -2.99 56.03 3.06
N MET A 10 -2.79 55.28 4.14
CA MET A 10 -2.45 53.86 4.17
C MET A 10 -3.70 53.17 4.73
N ALA A 11 -4.61 52.69 3.88
CA ALA A 11 -5.72 51.80 4.25
C ALA A 11 -6.50 51.43 2.98
N GLY A 12 -6.19 50.30 2.34
CA GLY A 12 -6.97 49.88 1.18
C GLY A 12 -6.52 48.61 0.46
N ALA A 13 -5.63 47.79 1.03
CA ALA A 13 -5.09 46.62 0.34
C ALA A 13 -4.94 45.38 1.23
N VAL A 14 -5.85 45.16 2.19
CA VAL A 14 -5.81 43.95 3.05
C VAL A 14 -7.07 43.07 2.92
N LEU A 15 -8.13 43.52 2.23
CA LEU A 15 -9.39 42.77 2.17
C LEU A 15 -9.60 41.92 0.89
N GLY A 16 -8.58 41.76 0.05
CA GLY A 16 -8.69 41.02 -1.22
C GLY A 16 -7.98 39.67 -1.28
N MET A 17 -7.12 39.34 -0.32
CA MET A 17 -6.17 38.21 -0.43
C MET A 17 -6.56 36.97 0.39
N ALA A 18 -7.79 36.90 0.92
CA ALA A 18 -8.25 35.76 1.72
C ALA A 18 -9.15 34.77 0.94
N SER A 19 -9.60 35.11 -0.27
CA SER A 19 -10.52 34.28 -1.06
C SER A 19 -9.83 33.23 -1.94
N GLY A 20 -8.50 33.29 -2.13
CA GLY A 20 -7.76 32.37 -3.01
C GLY A 20 -7.44 31.00 -2.41
N LEU A 21 -7.45 30.85 -1.08
CA LEU A 21 -7.06 29.59 -0.41
C LEU A 21 -8.22 28.57 -0.31
N SER A 22 -9.46 28.98 -0.53
CA SER A 22 -10.61 28.06 -0.56
C SER A 22 -10.77 27.31 -1.89
N ALA A 23 -10.04 27.70 -2.94
CA ALA A 23 -10.13 27.06 -4.25
C ALA A 23 -9.50 25.67 -4.31
N CYS A 24 -8.53 25.36 -3.45
CA CYS A 24 -7.89 24.03 -3.43
C CYS A 24 -8.74 22.94 -2.74
N VAL A 25 -9.70 23.33 -1.89
CA VAL A 25 -10.53 22.37 -1.13
C VAL A 25 -11.72 21.85 -1.97
N ALA A 26 -12.17 22.62 -2.96
CA ALA A 26 -13.28 22.25 -3.84
C ALA A 26 -12.88 21.35 -5.03
N SER A 27 -11.57 21.14 -5.26
CA SER A 27 -11.08 20.37 -6.42
C SER A 27 -11.24 18.85 -6.26
N PHE A 28 -11.72 18.38 -5.12
CA PHE A 28 -11.88 16.96 -4.78
C PHE A 28 -13.32 16.63 -4.38
N ASP A 29 -14.31 17.11 -5.13
CA ASP A 29 -15.70 16.64 -5.02
C ASP A 29 -15.97 15.61 -6.14
N PRO A 30 -15.73 14.30 -5.91
CA PRO A 30 -15.93 13.28 -6.93
C PRO A 30 -17.40 13.20 -7.33
N GLN A 31 -17.73 13.70 -8.52
CA GLN A 31 -19.07 13.61 -9.07
C GLN A 31 -19.33 12.21 -9.63
N THR A 32 -20.32 11.53 -9.08
CA THR A 32 -20.80 10.27 -9.66
C THR A 32 -21.67 10.57 -10.89
N ASP A 33 -21.46 9.86 -12.00
CA ASP A 33 -22.27 10.01 -13.22
C ASP A 33 -23.75 9.70 -12.92
N ALA A 34 -24.60 10.72 -13.06
CA ALA A 34 -26.02 10.65 -12.76
C ALA A 34 -26.81 9.71 -13.70
N SER A 35 -26.25 9.35 -14.85
CA SER A 35 -26.86 8.38 -15.77
C SER A 35 -26.64 6.92 -15.37
N SER A 36 -25.77 6.67 -14.38
CA SER A 36 -25.44 5.31 -13.93
C SER A 36 -26.55 4.74 -13.02
N PRO A 37 -27.02 3.51 -13.27
CA PRO A 37 -27.95 2.84 -12.35
C PRO A 37 -27.32 2.54 -10.98
N LEU A 38 -25.99 2.64 -10.86
CA LEU A 38 -25.26 2.47 -9.60
C LEU A 38 -25.10 3.79 -8.82
N ALA A 39 -25.48 4.93 -9.39
CA ALA A 39 -25.26 6.25 -8.78
C ALA A 39 -25.82 6.36 -7.34
N PRO A 40 -27.05 5.89 -7.02
CA PRO A 40 -27.58 5.96 -5.66
C PRO A 40 -26.76 5.13 -4.66
N ARG A 41 -26.24 3.97 -5.10
CA ARG A 41 -25.45 3.07 -4.27
C ARG A 41 -24.05 3.62 -4.00
N VAL A 42 -23.42 4.22 -5.02
CA VAL A 42 -22.13 4.89 -4.88
C VAL A 42 -22.27 6.12 -3.98
N GLN A 43 -23.31 6.93 -4.17
CA GLN A 43 -23.56 8.10 -3.34
C GLN A 43 -23.77 7.73 -1.87
N ALA A 44 -24.57 6.70 -1.58
CA ALA A 44 -24.76 6.19 -0.21
C ALA A 44 -23.45 5.72 0.43
N MET A 45 -22.54 5.12 -0.35
CA MET A 45 -21.22 4.69 0.13
C MET A 45 -20.30 5.89 0.42
N VAL A 46 -20.28 6.89 -0.47
CA VAL A 46 -19.50 8.12 -0.27
C VAL A 46 -20.01 8.87 0.96
N ASP A 47 -21.32 9.03 1.11
CA ASP A 47 -21.91 9.74 2.25
C ASP A 47 -21.64 9.01 3.58
N ALA A 48 -21.68 7.67 3.59
CA ALA A 48 -21.38 6.87 4.77
C ALA A 48 -19.90 6.94 5.21
N HIS A 49 -18.98 7.27 4.30
CA HIS A 49 -17.53 7.27 4.56
C HIS A 49 -16.87 8.64 4.35
N ARG A 50 -17.66 9.71 4.23
CA ARG A 50 -17.18 11.07 3.95
C ARG A 50 -16.32 11.65 5.06
N THR A 51 -16.53 11.17 6.30
CA THR A 51 -15.75 11.58 7.47
C THR A 51 -14.45 10.80 7.52
N TYR A 52 -13.46 11.24 6.76
CA TYR A 52 -12.09 10.76 6.91
C TYR A 52 -11.46 11.39 8.16
N PRO A 53 -10.64 10.67 8.94
CA PRO A 53 -9.87 11.25 10.03
C PRO A 53 -9.03 12.41 9.52
N ARG A 54 -9.04 13.53 10.24
CA ARG A 54 -8.15 14.64 9.92
C ARG A 54 -6.72 14.22 10.25
N TRP A 55 -5.74 14.88 9.60
CA TRP A 55 -4.33 14.67 9.93
C TRP A 55 -4.02 14.88 11.41
N GLU A 56 -4.76 15.77 12.08
CA GLU A 56 -4.67 16.04 13.52
C GLU A 56 -5.24 14.93 14.42
N ASP A 57 -6.13 14.08 13.89
CA ASP A 57 -6.77 12.98 14.62
C ASP A 57 -5.87 11.74 14.70
N PHE A 58 -4.81 11.67 13.88
CA PHE A 58 -3.86 10.57 13.96
C PHE A 58 -3.02 10.68 15.24
N PRO A 59 -2.77 9.55 15.93
CA PRO A 59 -1.96 9.56 17.14
C PRO A 59 -0.57 10.11 16.80
N ARG A 60 -0.14 11.13 17.53
CA ARG A 60 1.23 11.62 17.43
C ARG A 60 2.16 10.51 17.90
N SER A 61 3.25 10.30 17.18
CA SER A 61 4.33 9.44 17.69
C SER A 61 4.80 9.99 19.03
N SER A 62 4.92 9.11 20.03
CA SER A 62 5.56 9.43 21.31
C SER A 62 7.08 9.43 21.20
N GLU A 63 7.64 8.91 20.11
CA GLU A 63 9.09 8.92 19.91
C GLU A 63 9.58 10.31 19.50
N PRO A 64 10.63 10.81 20.15
CA PRO A 64 11.26 12.07 19.77
C PRO A 64 11.88 11.92 18.37
N VAL A 65 11.72 12.94 17.54
CA VAL A 65 12.38 13.00 16.24
C VAL A 65 13.91 13.07 16.45
N PRO A 66 14.71 12.29 15.70
CA PRO A 66 16.16 12.36 15.74
C PRO A 66 16.68 13.79 15.57
N PRO A 67 17.62 14.26 16.40
CA PRO A 67 18.23 15.56 16.20
C PRO A 67 19.02 15.57 14.88
N PRO A 68 19.18 16.74 14.21
CA PRO A 68 19.86 16.82 12.92
C PRO A 68 21.27 16.22 12.90
N ALA A 69 22.01 16.32 14.01
CA ALA A 69 23.34 15.71 14.15
C ALA A 69 23.31 14.18 14.08
N GLN A 70 22.28 13.55 14.65
CA GLN A 70 22.10 12.11 14.60
C GLN A 70 21.76 11.64 13.18
N VAL A 71 20.91 12.38 12.46
CA VAL A 71 20.61 12.10 11.05
C VAL A 71 21.88 12.24 10.19
N ALA A 72 22.65 13.30 10.40
CA ALA A 72 23.91 13.51 9.68
C ALA A 72 24.92 12.37 9.94
N GLN A 73 25.01 11.89 11.18
CA GLN A 73 25.83 10.73 11.53
C GLN A 73 25.35 9.47 10.79
N GLN A 74 24.05 9.17 10.81
CA GLN A 74 23.47 8.01 10.12
C GLN A 74 23.73 8.06 8.61
N VAL A 75 23.57 9.23 7.98
CA VAL A 75 23.85 9.43 6.55
C VAL A 75 25.33 9.20 6.24
N ASN A 76 26.23 9.69 7.10
CA ASN A 76 27.67 9.48 6.93
C ASN A 76 28.05 8.01 7.07
N THR A 77 27.47 7.30 8.04
CA THR A 77 27.63 5.84 8.19
C THR A 77 27.14 5.12 6.94
N LEU A 78 25.93 5.43 6.45
CA LEU A 78 25.38 4.82 5.24
C LEU A 78 26.29 5.04 4.02
N ARG A 79 26.83 6.25 3.85
CA ARG A 79 27.77 6.57 2.76
C ARG A 79 29.06 5.75 2.86
N ALA A 80 29.61 5.61 4.07
CA ALA A 80 30.82 4.82 4.29
C ALA A 80 30.58 3.32 4.01
N THR A 81 29.49 2.76 4.51
CA THR A 81 29.10 1.37 4.25
C THR A 81 28.84 1.13 2.77
N GLY A 82 28.18 2.06 2.08
CA GLY A 82 27.96 1.99 0.63
C GLY A 82 29.27 1.99 -0.17
N GLY A 83 30.25 2.81 0.23
CA GLY A 83 31.58 2.82 -0.38
C GLY A 83 32.35 1.51 -0.15
N ALA A 84 32.28 0.95 1.06
CA ALA A 84 32.88 -0.35 1.36
C ALA A 84 32.26 -1.47 0.52
N LEU A 85 30.93 -1.53 0.45
CA LEU A 85 30.21 -2.51 -0.37
C LEU A 85 30.55 -2.37 -1.87
N ALA A 86 30.63 -1.15 -2.38
CA ALA A 86 31.02 -0.91 -3.77
C ALA A 86 32.43 -1.44 -4.07
N ASN A 87 33.37 -1.26 -3.13
CA ASN A 87 34.72 -1.81 -3.25
C ASN A 87 34.69 -3.35 -3.24
N GLU A 88 33.97 -3.97 -2.29
CA GLU A 88 33.80 -5.42 -2.25
C GLU A 88 33.23 -5.96 -3.57
N VAL A 89 32.14 -5.38 -4.05
CA VAL A 89 31.49 -5.79 -5.32
C VAL A 89 32.42 -5.59 -6.51
N SER A 90 33.24 -4.54 -6.54
CA SER A 90 34.19 -4.30 -7.63
C SER A 90 35.29 -5.37 -7.72
N THR A 91 35.58 -6.05 -6.61
CA THR A 91 36.55 -7.17 -6.60
C THR A 91 35.92 -8.51 -7.02
N LEU A 92 34.60 -8.59 -7.08
CA LEU A 92 33.91 -9.80 -7.50
C LEU A 92 34.14 -10.02 -9.01
N GLN A 93 34.88 -11.07 -9.34
CA GLN A 93 34.91 -11.59 -10.70
C GLN A 93 33.61 -12.35 -10.98
N TRP A 94 32.67 -11.67 -11.63
CA TRP A 94 31.48 -12.30 -12.18
C TRP A 94 31.88 -13.29 -13.26
N THR A 95 31.82 -14.58 -12.94
CA THR A 95 32.07 -15.64 -13.92
C THR A 95 30.84 -15.79 -14.80
N ASN A 96 30.86 -15.15 -15.96
CA ASN A 96 29.91 -15.41 -17.04
C ASN A 96 30.29 -16.72 -17.76
N GLY A 97 30.35 -17.82 -17.00
CA GLY A 97 30.63 -19.15 -17.55
C GLY A 97 29.50 -19.64 -18.46
N ASP A 98 29.71 -20.78 -19.13
CA ASP A 98 28.66 -21.45 -19.89
C ASP A 98 27.51 -21.87 -18.96
N PRO A 99 26.30 -21.27 -19.09
CA PRO A 99 25.17 -21.61 -18.24
C PRO A 99 24.80 -23.10 -18.35
N ALA A 100 24.95 -23.70 -19.53
CA ALA A 100 24.66 -25.12 -19.75
C ALA A 100 25.69 -26.03 -19.07
N ALA A 101 26.93 -25.57 -18.86
CA ALA A 101 27.91 -26.29 -18.05
C ALA A 101 27.56 -26.24 -16.56
N LEU A 102 27.16 -25.06 -16.06
CA LEU A 102 26.72 -24.89 -14.68
C LEU A 102 25.48 -25.73 -14.37
N GLU A 103 24.48 -25.74 -15.26
CA GLU A 103 23.28 -26.56 -15.11
C GLU A 103 23.62 -28.05 -15.00
N ARG A 104 24.53 -28.54 -15.87
CA ARG A 104 24.99 -29.94 -15.81
C ARG A 104 25.72 -30.25 -14.51
N GLU A 105 26.57 -29.35 -14.03
CA GLU A 105 27.27 -29.52 -12.77
C GLU A 105 26.28 -29.56 -11.58
N VAL A 106 25.34 -28.63 -11.52
CA VAL A 106 24.31 -28.59 -10.48
C VAL A 106 23.46 -29.85 -10.52
N ALA A 107 22.99 -30.28 -11.70
CA ALA A 107 22.21 -31.50 -11.86
C ALA A 107 22.99 -32.75 -11.39
N ALA A 108 24.29 -32.83 -11.71
CA ALA A 108 25.15 -33.92 -11.24
C ALA A 108 25.30 -33.92 -9.71
N ARG A 109 25.47 -32.75 -9.09
CA ARG A 109 25.59 -32.63 -7.63
C ARG A 109 24.28 -32.98 -6.93
N VAL A 110 23.14 -32.53 -7.44
CA VAL A 110 21.82 -32.83 -6.86
C VAL A 110 21.50 -34.31 -6.99
N SER A 111 21.74 -34.93 -8.16
CA SER A 111 21.49 -36.35 -8.37
C SER A 111 22.41 -37.27 -7.58
N ALA A 112 23.60 -36.79 -7.20
CA ALA A 112 24.52 -37.53 -6.33
C ALA A 112 24.07 -37.59 -4.87
N VAL A 113 23.12 -36.75 -4.44
CA VAL A 113 22.56 -36.81 -3.09
C VAL A 113 21.55 -37.96 -3.02
N PRO A 114 21.78 -39.00 -2.19
CA PRO A 114 20.83 -40.09 -2.05
C PRO A 114 19.52 -39.56 -1.48
N VAL A 115 18.43 -39.69 -2.24
CA VAL A 115 17.09 -39.41 -1.73
C VAL A 115 16.72 -40.55 -0.77
N SER A 116 16.17 -40.22 0.40
CA SER A 116 15.66 -41.27 1.28
C SER A 116 14.56 -42.04 0.54
N PRO A 117 14.48 -43.37 0.67
CA PRO A 117 13.47 -44.16 -0.02
C PRO A 117 12.04 -43.70 0.32
N ASP A 118 11.83 -43.16 1.52
CA ASP A 118 10.55 -42.59 1.95
C ASP A 118 10.16 -41.30 1.21
N ALA A 119 11.16 -40.57 0.67
CA ALA A 119 10.96 -39.35 -0.11
C ALA A 119 11.04 -39.61 -1.64
N ALA A 120 11.47 -40.81 -2.04
CA ALA A 120 11.52 -41.21 -3.45
C ALA A 120 10.08 -41.42 -3.96
N ARG A 121 9.52 -40.39 -4.59
CA ARG A 121 8.24 -40.50 -5.29
C ARG A 121 8.46 -40.80 -6.76
N THR A 122 7.66 -41.70 -7.31
CA THR A 122 7.61 -41.92 -8.76
C THR A 122 6.98 -40.71 -9.46
N ALA A 123 7.23 -40.56 -10.76
CA ALA A 123 6.58 -39.49 -11.55
C ALA A 123 5.05 -39.57 -11.46
N ALA A 124 4.49 -40.79 -11.51
CA ALA A 124 3.05 -41.02 -11.38
C ALA A 124 2.50 -40.58 -10.01
N GLU A 125 3.27 -40.76 -8.93
CA GLU A 125 2.87 -40.32 -7.58
C GLU A 125 2.93 -38.80 -7.43
N LEU A 126 3.90 -38.14 -8.08
CA LEU A 126 3.96 -36.68 -8.14
C LEU A 126 2.77 -36.10 -8.92
N ASP A 127 2.43 -36.71 -10.05
CA ASP A 127 1.26 -36.31 -10.85
C ASP A 127 -0.05 -36.51 -10.08
N ALA A 128 -0.20 -37.64 -9.40
CA ALA A 128 -1.36 -37.90 -8.54
C ALA A 128 -1.46 -36.91 -7.37
N TYR A 129 -0.33 -36.57 -6.74
CA TYR A 129 -0.28 -35.56 -5.69
C TYR A 129 -0.64 -34.16 -6.20
N ALA A 130 -0.09 -33.76 -7.35
CA ALA A 130 -0.43 -32.50 -8.00
C ALA A 130 -1.93 -32.43 -8.35
N GLN A 131 -2.51 -33.53 -8.81
CA GLN A 131 -3.93 -33.62 -9.10
C GLN A 131 -4.79 -33.47 -7.84
N ALA A 132 -4.42 -34.15 -6.75
CA ALA A 132 -5.11 -34.02 -5.46
C ALA A 132 -5.09 -32.57 -4.93
N LEU A 133 -3.98 -31.85 -5.12
CA LEU A 133 -3.91 -30.42 -4.78
C LEU A 133 -4.88 -29.57 -5.60
N ARG A 134 -4.98 -29.81 -6.92
CA ARG A 134 -5.94 -29.10 -7.78
C ARG A 134 -7.39 -29.38 -7.37
N ASP A 135 -7.70 -30.62 -7.02
CA ASP A 135 -9.06 -30.99 -6.60
C ASP A 135 -9.44 -30.35 -5.27
N ARG A 136 -8.51 -30.23 -4.32
CA ARG A 136 -8.72 -29.48 -3.07
C ARG A 136 -8.86 -27.96 -3.30
N ALA A 137 -8.21 -27.43 -4.32
CA ALA A 137 -8.30 -26.01 -4.67
C ALA A 137 -9.63 -25.63 -5.34
N LYS A 138 -10.48 -26.60 -5.74
CA LYS A 138 -11.82 -26.31 -6.26
C LYS A 138 -12.69 -25.73 -5.14
N ALA A 139 -13.33 -24.61 -5.41
CA ALA A 139 -14.21 -23.95 -4.45
C ALA A 139 -15.34 -24.91 -4.01
N PRO A 140 -15.69 -24.94 -2.71
CA PRO A 140 -16.81 -25.73 -2.23
C PRO A 140 -18.12 -25.26 -2.92
N PRO A 141 -19.10 -26.16 -3.10
CA PRO A 141 -20.36 -25.80 -3.74
C PRO A 141 -21.04 -24.65 -2.98
N PRO A 142 -21.72 -23.73 -3.68
CA PRO A 142 -22.42 -22.63 -3.03
C PRO A 142 -23.47 -23.16 -2.06
N ILE A 143 -23.49 -22.66 -0.82
CA ILE A 143 -24.57 -22.93 0.12
C ILE A 143 -25.83 -22.24 -0.43
N GLY A 144 -26.89 -23.01 -0.64
CA GLY A 144 -28.19 -22.48 -1.06
C GLY A 144 -28.72 -21.48 -0.02
N ARG A 145 -28.96 -20.23 -0.45
CA ARG A 145 -29.58 -19.22 0.41
C ARG A 145 -31.09 -19.44 0.41
N THR A 146 -31.63 -20.10 1.43
CA THR A 146 -33.07 -20.05 1.68
C THR A 146 -33.42 -18.65 2.21
N PRO A 147 -34.44 -17.96 1.68
CA PRO A 147 -34.85 -16.65 2.20
C PRO A 147 -35.25 -16.75 3.68
N ALA A 148 -34.83 -15.77 4.47
CA ALA A 148 -35.24 -15.68 5.88
C ALA A 148 -36.77 -15.52 5.98
N PRO A 149 -37.45 -16.20 6.92
CA PRO A 149 -38.89 -16.03 7.13
C PRO A 149 -39.20 -14.58 7.55
N PRO A 150 -40.36 -14.03 7.15
CA PRO A 150 -40.73 -12.66 7.46
C PRO A 150 -40.83 -12.42 8.97
N PRO A 151 -40.48 -11.21 9.45
CA PRO A 151 -40.56 -10.86 10.87
C PRO A 151 -42.01 -10.92 11.36
N GLN A 152 -42.23 -11.59 12.50
CA GLN A 152 -43.54 -11.67 13.13
C GLN A 152 -43.93 -10.33 13.76
N PRO A 153 -45.21 -9.91 13.69
CA PRO A 153 -45.66 -8.66 14.28
C PRO A 153 -45.54 -8.70 15.80
N GLN A 154 -44.81 -7.74 16.37
CA GLN A 154 -44.68 -7.57 17.81
C GLN A 154 -45.98 -6.99 18.37
N THR A 155 -46.70 -7.75 19.18
CA THR A 155 -47.82 -7.25 19.98
C THR A 155 -47.30 -6.33 21.09
N ALA A 156 -47.75 -5.08 21.09
CA ALA A 156 -47.42 -4.09 22.13
C ALA A 156 -48.09 -4.46 23.48
N PRO A 157 -47.40 -4.33 24.62
CA PRO A 157 -48.03 -4.43 25.93
C PRO A 157 -48.85 -3.16 26.24
N GLN A 158 -50.00 -3.37 26.87
CA GLN A 158 -50.91 -2.33 27.39
C GLN A 158 -50.31 -1.62 28.61
#